data_AF-A0AAV3NIA7-F1
#
_entry.id   AF-A0AAV3NIA7-F1
#
_cell.length_a   1.000
_cell.length_b   1.000
_cell.length_c   1.000
_cell.angle_alpha   90.00
_cell.angle_beta   90.00
_cell.angle_gamma   90.00
#
_symmetry.space_group_name_H-M   'P 1'
#
loop_
_entity.id
_entity.type
_entity.pdbx_description
1 polymer ?
#
loop_
_entity_poly.entity_id
_entity_poly.type
_entity_poly.pdbx_seq_one_letter_code
_entity_poly.pdbx_strand_id
1 'polypeptide(L)'
;MSIKDYYNTLVGLYNELSRLKPLHHCTCGNCSCDIAPKFASDREEEKFHQFLVGVDDELYSTVRSNLLSRVPVPSLDEAYQVFTHDEKSGGIARNKVDEVDVHAFAIQPERPKTRFVM
;
A
#
# COMPACT_ATOMS: atom_id res chain seq x y z
N MET A 1 -0.38 -6.70 -12.71
CA MET A 1 0.84 -5.90 -12.93
C MET A 1 1.53 -5.72 -11.58
N SER A 2 2.85 -5.82 -11.48
CA SER A 2 3.53 -5.63 -10.18
C SER A 2 3.39 -4.17 -9.72
N ILE A 3 3.46 -3.91 -8.41
CA ILE A 3 3.40 -2.54 -7.90
C ILE A 3 4.55 -1.68 -8.44
N LYS A 4 5.72 -2.30 -8.64
CA LYS A 4 6.91 -1.65 -9.20
C LYS A 4 6.68 -1.19 -10.63
N ASP A 5 6.12 -2.05 -11.47
CA ASP A 5 5.85 -1.71 -12.87
C ASP A 5 4.82 -0.58 -12.95
N TYR A 6 3.75 -0.67 -12.16
CA TYR A 6 2.73 0.37 -12.06
C TYR A 6 3.32 1.72 -11.65
N TYR A 7 4.10 1.75 -10.57
CA TYR A 7 4.76 2.96 -10.07
C TYR A 7 5.64 3.61 -11.13
N ASN A 8 6.47 2.81 -11.82
CA ASN A 8 7.36 3.32 -12.87
C ASN A 8 6.57 3.92 -14.05
N THR A 9 5.50 3.26 -14.49
CA THR A 9 4.63 3.79 -15.54
C THR A 9 3.97 5.11 -15.11
N LEU A 10 3.42 5.16 -13.90
CA LEU A 10 2.76 6.34 -13.36
C LEU A 10 3.72 7.53 -13.25
N VAL A 11 4.90 7.32 -12.64
CA VAL A 11 5.93 8.36 -12.50
C VAL A 11 6.42 8.82 -13.88
N GLY A 12 6.60 7.90 -14.83
CA GLY A 12 6.95 8.23 -16.22
C GLY A 12 5.94 9.19 -16.86
N LEU A 13 4.65 8.89 -16.75
CA LEU A 13 3.57 9.74 -17.26
C LEU A 13 3.56 11.12 -16.59
N TYR A 14 3.74 11.18 -15.27
CA TYR A 14 3.79 12.46 -14.55
C TYR A 14 5.04 13.28 -14.89
N ASN A 15 6.17 12.64 -15.16
CA ASN A 15 7.39 13.33 -15.61
C ASN A 15 7.17 13.95 -16.99
N GLU A 16 6.57 13.20 -17.92
CA GLU A 16 6.24 13.73 -19.24
C GLU A 16 5.20 14.86 -19.16
N LEU A 17 4.17 14.71 -18.33
CA LEU A 17 3.18 15.76 -18.07
C LEU A 17 3.82 17.00 -17.46
N SER A 18 4.81 16.85 -16.56
CA SER A 18 5.55 17.97 -15.96
C SER A 18 6.39 18.71 -17.00
N ARG A 19 6.92 17.99 -18.00
CA ARG A 19 7.64 18.60 -19.12
C ARG A 19 6.71 19.39 -20.04
N LEU A 20 5.52 18.87 -20.33
CA LEU A 20 4.54 19.53 -21.20
C LEU A 20 3.81 20.69 -20.49
N LYS A 21 3.56 20.55 -19.19
CA LYS A 21 2.84 21.50 -18.35
C LYS A 21 3.61 21.76 -17.05
N PRO A 22 4.66 22.58 -17.11
CA PRO A 22 5.41 22.98 -15.91
C PRO A 22 4.54 23.84 -14.99
N LEU A 23 4.82 23.80 -13.70
CA LEU A 23 4.17 24.71 -12.74
C LEU A 23 4.61 26.14 -13.02
N HIS A 24 3.64 27.04 -13.17
CA HIS A 24 3.92 28.46 -13.31
C HIS A 24 4.16 29.09 -11.94
N HIS A 25 5.08 30.05 -11.88
CA HIS A 25 5.38 30.84 -10.69
C HIS A 25 5.15 32.32 -10.97
N CYS A 26 4.90 33.12 -9.92
CA CYS A 26 4.81 34.57 -10.12
C CYS A 26 6.16 35.12 -10.58
N THR A 27 6.17 35.83 -11.70
CA THR A 27 7.35 36.54 -12.20
C THR A 27 7.48 37.95 -11.61
N CYS A 28 6.53 38.36 -10.77
CA CYS A 28 6.43 39.68 -10.16
C CYS A 28 7.55 40.02 -9.15
N GLY A 29 8.35 39.04 -8.72
CA GLY A 29 9.50 39.22 -7.81
C GLY A 29 9.14 39.57 -6.36
N ASN A 30 7.88 39.91 -6.07
CA ASN A 30 7.45 40.42 -4.76
C ASN A 30 6.14 39.77 -4.26
N CYS A 31 5.78 38.56 -4.73
CA CYS A 31 4.59 37.86 -4.21
C CYS A 31 4.88 37.29 -2.83
N SER A 32 4.06 37.65 -1.84
CA SER A 32 4.01 37.02 -0.52
C SER A 32 2.88 35.97 -0.42
N CYS A 33 2.30 35.59 -1.55
CA CYS A 33 1.09 34.79 -1.64
C CYS A 33 1.31 33.29 -1.40
N ASP A 34 2.58 32.82 -1.42
CA ASP A 34 2.99 31.41 -1.32
C ASP A 34 2.19 30.46 -2.22
N ILE A 35 1.74 30.95 -3.38
CA ILE A 35 0.84 30.19 -4.25
C ILE A 35 1.58 29.05 -4.97
N ALA A 36 2.80 29.29 -5.43
CA ALA A 36 3.61 28.32 -6.14
C ALA A 36 3.93 27.06 -5.31
N PRO A 37 4.40 27.15 -4.06
CA PRO A 37 4.62 25.97 -3.23
C PRO A 37 3.31 25.24 -2.87
N LYS A 38 2.19 25.94 -2.70
CA LYS A 38 0.87 25.31 -2.49
C LYS A 38 0.46 24.47 -3.69
N PHE A 39 0.53 25.03 -4.91
CA PHE A 39 0.26 24.27 -6.13
C PHE A 39 1.19 23.07 -6.33
N ALA A 40 2.46 23.18 -5.90
CA ALA A 40 3.37 22.04 -5.93
C ALA A 40 2.94 20.94 -4.95
N SER A 41 2.53 21.31 -3.73
CA SER A 41 2.00 20.38 -2.73
C SER A 41 0.72 19.70 -3.22
N ASP A 42 -0.24 20.46 -3.73
CA ASP A 42 -1.50 19.94 -4.25
C ASP A 42 -1.25 18.93 -5.38
N ARG A 43 -0.26 19.21 -6.25
CA ARG A 43 0.11 18.31 -7.33
C ARG A 43 0.75 17.00 -6.84
N GLU A 44 1.55 17.04 -5.78
CA GLU A 44 2.10 15.81 -5.17
C GLU A 44 1.00 15.00 -4.47
N GLU A 45 0.06 15.67 -3.82
CA GLU A 45 -1.13 15.03 -3.22
C GLU A 45 -2.02 14.37 -4.29
N GLU A 46 -2.28 15.06 -5.41
CA GLU A 46 -3.00 14.49 -6.57
C GLU A 46 -2.32 13.23 -7.11
N LYS A 47 -0.98 13.23 -7.24
CA LYS A 47 -0.22 12.05 -7.68
C LYS A 47 -0.39 10.87 -6.72
N PHE A 48 -0.32 11.13 -5.42
CA PHE A 48 -0.53 10.13 -4.38
C PHE A 48 -1.94 9.51 -4.47
N HIS A 49 -2.98 10.34 -4.58
CA HIS A 49 -4.34 9.84 -4.72
C HIS A 49 -4.54 9.06 -6.02
N GLN A 50 -3.99 9.54 -7.14
CA GLN A 50 -4.08 8.85 -8.42
C GLN A 50 -3.40 7.46 -8.35
N PHE A 51 -2.28 7.35 -7.65
CA PHE A 51 -1.62 6.08 -7.38
C PHE A 51 -2.53 5.14 -6.59
N LEU A 52 -3.17 5.63 -5.51
CA LEU A 52 -4.10 4.81 -4.71
C LEU A 52 -5.35 4.36 -5.48
N VAL A 53 -5.82 5.14 -6.46
CA VAL A 53 -6.97 4.79 -7.30
C VAL A 53 -6.61 3.71 -8.32
N GLY A 54 -5.38 3.71 -8.84
CA GLY A 54 -4.98 2.75 -9.88
C GLY A 54 -4.38 1.45 -9.35
N VAL A 55 -4.17 1.30 -8.04
CA VAL A 55 -3.83 0.00 -7.45
C VAL A 55 -5.05 -0.92 -7.35
N ASP A 56 -4.80 -2.22 -7.40
CA ASP A 56 -5.82 -3.26 -7.28
C ASP A 56 -6.44 -3.25 -5.88
N ASP A 57 -7.75 -2.97 -5.80
CA ASP A 57 -8.47 -2.87 -4.53
C ASP A 57 -8.60 -4.22 -3.81
N GLU A 58 -8.84 -5.31 -4.56
CA GLU A 58 -9.02 -6.63 -3.95
C GLU A 58 -7.72 -7.10 -3.29
N LEU A 59 -6.59 -6.75 -3.90
CA LEU A 59 -5.26 -7.13 -3.39
C LEU A 59 -4.77 -6.24 -2.26
N TYR A 60 -5.06 -4.94 -2.29
CA TYR A 60 -4.41 -3.95 -1.42
C TYR A 60 -5.36 -3.09 -0.58
N SER A 61 -6.66 -3.45 -0.48
CA SER A 61 -7.68 -2.72 0.28
C SER A 61 -7.23 -2.26 1.69
N THR A 62 -6.60 -3.16 2.47
CA THR A 62 -6.11 -2.86 3.82
C THR A 62 -5.01 -1.80 3.84
N VAL A 63 -3.98 -1.96 2.99
CA VAL A 63 -2.87 -1.02 2.87
C VAL A 63 -3.35 0.35 2.41
N ARG A 64 -4.24 0.37 1.40
CA ARG A 64 -4.84 1.59 0.88
C ARG A 64 -5.63 2.32 1.97
N SER A 65 -6.45 1.60 2.74
CA SER A 65 -7.21 2.17 3.85
C SER A 65 -6.30 2.73 4.95
N ASN A 66 -5.20 2.04 5.27
CA ASN A 66 -4.22 2.54 6.23
C ASN A 66 -3.58 3.84 5.75
N LEU A 67 -3.13 3.89 4.50
CA LEU A 67 -2.50 5.08 3.92
C LEU A 67 -3.45 6.29 3.89
N LEU A 68 -4.72 6.09 3.53
CA LEU A 68 -5.74 7.15 3.53
C LEU A 68 -6.05 7.70 4.94
N SER A 69 -5.80 6.91 5.99
CA SER A 69 -6.04 7.33 7.38
C SER A 69 -4.90 8.14 8.01
N ARG A 70 -3.76 8.29 7.32
CA ARG A 70 -2.59 8.98 7.86
C ARG A 70 -2.74 10.50 7.79
N VAL A 71 -2.31 11.17 8.86
CA VAL A 71 -2.20 12.64 8.94
C VAL A 71 -0.82 12.98 9.50
N PRO A 72 0.05 13.68 8.76
CA PRO A 72 -0.16 14.26 7.42
C PRO A 72 -0.22 13.20 6.30
N VAL A 73 -0.70 13.60 5.12
CA VAL A 73 -0.77 12.75 3.92
C VAL A 73 0.65 12.28 3.56
N PRO A 74 0.89 10.98 3.36
CA PRO A 74 2.20 10.46 3.03
C PRO A 74 2.60 10.85 1.60
N SER A 75 3.91 10.94 1.36
CA SER A 75 4.44 11.13 0.02
C SER A 75 4.20 9.91 -0.87
N LEU A 76 4.24 10.12 -2.19
CA LEU A 76 4.10 9.04 -3.17
C LEU A 76 5.18 7.95 -3.00
N ASP A 77 6.41 8.32 -2.63
CA ASP A 77 7.51 7.37 -2.40
C ASP A 77 7.27 6.51 -1.15
N GLU A 78 6.84 7.14 -0.04
CA GLU A 78 6.47 6.40 1.17
C GLU A 78 5.32 5.43 0.91
N ALA A 79 4.31 5.86 0.16
CA ALA A 79 3.22 4.99 -0.26
C ALA A 79 3.78 3.78 -1.04
N TYR A 80 4.60 4.03 -2.06
CA TYR A 80 5.24 2.97 -2.85
C TYR A 80 6.03 1.97 -2.00
N GLN A 81 6.79 2.44 -1.01
CA GLN A 81 7.52 1.58 -0.09
C GLN A 81 6.59 0.68 0.73
N VAL A 82 5.47 1.22 1.24
CA VAL A 82 4.48 0.46 2.00
C VAL A 82 3.85 -0.63 1.14
N PHE A 83 3.43 -0.32 -0.10
CA PHE A 83 2.88 -1.34 -1.00
C PHE A 83 3.92 -2.38 -1.40
N THR A 84 5.18 -1.98 -1.64
CA THR A 84 6.25 -2.93 -1.97
C THR A 84 6.56 -3.86 -0.80
N HIS A 85 6.47 -3.35 0.43
CA HIS A 85 6.61 -4.18 1.63
C HIS A 85 5.45 -5.15 1.77
N ASP A 86 4.22 -4.70 1.53
CA ASP A 86 3.03 -5.54 1.59
C ASP A 86 3.00 -6.60 0.50
N GLU A 87 3.39 -6.28 -0.75
CA GLU A 87 3.48 -7.27 -1.84
C GLU A 87 4.45 -8.42 -1.47
N LYS A 88 5.58 -8.09 -0.84
CA LYS A 88 6.56 -9.07 -0.35
C LYS A 88 6.06 -9.87 0.85
N SER A 89 5.41 -9.22 1.82
CA SER A 89 4.91 -9.84 3.05
C SER A 89 3.64 -10.66 2.82
N GLY A 90 2.73 -10.18 1.98
CA GLY A 90 1.49 -10.83 1.56
C GLY A 90 1.76 -12.08 0.72
N GLY A 91 2.81 -12.10 -0.10
CA GLY A 91 3.30 -13.32 -0.74
C GLY A 91 3.72 -14.40 0.27
N ILE A 92 4.22 -14.02 1.45
CA ILE A 92 4.59 -14.95 2.52
C ILE A 92 3.36 -15.41 3.32
N ALA A 93 2.42 -14.50 3.62
CA ALA A 93 1.21 -14.82 4.38
C ALA A 93 0.21 -15.67 3.58
N ARG A 94 0.04 -15.41 2.28
CA ARG A 94 -0.85 -16.20 1.40
C ARG A 94 -0.35 -17.64 1.20
N ASN A 95 0.97 -17.84 1.09
CA ASN A 95 1.57 -19.18 1.05
C ASN A 95 1.37 -19.98 2.35
N LYS A 96 1.27 -19.32 3.51
CA LYS A 96 1.04 -20.03 4.78
C LYS A 96 -0.37 -20.61 4.88
N VAL A 97 -1.37 -19.98 4.29
CA VAL A 97 -2.76 -20.47 4.33
C VAL A 97 -2.89 -21.83 3.65
N ASP A 98 -2.09 -22.10 2.62
CA ASP A 98 -2.02 -23.42 1.97
C ASP A 98 -1.33 -24.50 2.83
N GLU A 99 -0.45 -24.13 3.77
CA GLU A 99 0.30 -25.09 4.61
C GLU A 99 -0.42 -25.44 5.92
N VAL A 100 -1.33 -24.59 6.41
CA VAL A 100 -1.96 -24.79 7.74
C VAL A 100 -3.10 -25.83 7.72
N ASP A 101 -3.54 -26.33 6.56
CA ASP A 101 -4.67 -27.28 6.47
C ASP A 101 -4.30 -28.78 6.63
N VAL A 102 -3.05 -29.15 7.00
CA VAL A 102 -2.63 -30.58 7.00
C VAL A 102 -2.31 -31.17 8.39
N HIS A 103 -2.32 -30.41 9.48
CA HIS A 103 -2.00 -30.98 10.80
C HIS A 103 -3.17 -30.94 11.79
N ALA A 104 -4.14 -31.82 11.56
CA ALA A 104 -5.08 -32.27 12.59
C ALA A 104 -4.31 -32.94 13.75
N PHE A 105 -4.25 -32.28 14.90
CA PHE A 105 -3.75 -32.87 16.14
C PHE A 105 -4.75 -33.96 16.61
N ALA A 106 -4.42 -35.23 16.35
CA ALA A 106 -5.21 -36.35 16.84
C ALA A 106 -5.00 -36.53 18.36
N ILE A 107 -6.04 -36.25 19.15
CA ILE A 107 -6.10 -36.61 20.57
C ILE A 107 -6.43 -38.11 20.65
N GLN A 108 -5.53 -38.92 21.23
CA GLN A 108 -5.82 -40.32 21.51
C GLN A 108 -6.69 -40.45 22.76
N PRO A 109 -7.79 -41.24 22.75
CA PRO A 109 -8.59 -41.49 23.94
C PRO A 109 -7.92 -42.54 24.85
N GLU A 110 -7.71 -42.20 26.11
CA GLU A 110 -7.29 -43.16 27.14
C GLU A 110 -8.41 -44.17 27.44
N ARG A 111 -8.06 -45.46 27.54
CA ARG A 111 -8.99 -46.57 27.84
C ARG A 111 -9.28 -46.67 29.34
N PRO A 112 -10.54 -46.88 29.78
CA PRO A 112 -10.83 -47.09 31.19
C PRO A 112 -10.49 -48.52 31.61
N LYS A 113 -9.72 -48.69 32.69
CA LYS A 113 -9.54 -49.98 33.36
C LYS A 113 -10.64 -50.15 34.40
N THR A 114 -11.63 -51.00 34.12
CA THR A 114 -12.54 -51.53 35.12
C THR A 114 -11.78 -52.43 36.08
N ARG A 115 -11.94 -52.23 37.39
CA ARG A 115 -11.43 -53.14 38.42
C ARG A 115 -12.60 -53.65 39.25
N PHE A 116 -12.97 -54.90 38.98
CA PHE A 116 -13.84 -55.75 39.80
C PHE A 116 -13.27 -55.88 41.21
N VAL A 117 -14.12 -55.78 42.24
CA VAL A 117 -13.84 -56.34 43.57
C VAL A 117 -15.07 -57.09 44.04
N MET A 118 -14.80 -58.28 44.58
CA MET A 118 -15.69 -59.33 45.07
C MET A 118 -16.40 -58.95 46.37
#